data_AF-A0A1H9J8G7-F1
#
_entry.id   AF-A0A1H9J8G7-F1
#
_cell.length_a   1.000
_cell.length_b   1.000
_cell.length_c   1.000
_cell.angle_alpha   90.00
_cell.angle_beta   90.00
_cell.angle_gamma   90.00
#
_symmetry.space_group_name_H-M   'P 1'
#
loop_
_entity.id
_entity.type
_entity.pdbx_description
1 polymer ?
#
loop_
_entity_poly.entity_id
_entity_poly.type
_entity_poly.pdbx_seq_one_letter_code
_entity_poly.pdbx_strand_id
1 'polypeptide(L)'
;MTQVTAPTLTLYGIKTCDTVRKARKFLAEFPIDAAYHDFRQQGLDETLLDQLIQGLGVKALLNTRGTTWRSLSDEQKQSASDPAAARQIMLEHPAVIKRPVLVREDGEMLVGFDTAVWSSFIQGGR
;
A
#
# COMPACT_ATOMS: atom_id res chain seq x y z
N MET A 1 -28.54 -11.08 18.01
CA MET A 1 -27.39 -11.68 17.31
C MET A 1 -26.43 -10.54 17.02
N THR A 2 -25.38 -10.43 17.82
CA THR A 2 -24.46 -9.29 17.87
C THR A 2 -23.60 -9.31 16.61
N GLN A 3 -23.85 -8.39 15.67
CA GLN A 3 -22.91 -8.14 14.59
C GLN A 3 -21.67 -7.50 15.23
N VAL A 4 -20.58 -8.27 15.27
CA VAL A 4 -19.25 -7.73 15.52
C VAL A 4 -18.93 -6.89 14.30
N THR A 5 -18.88 -5.57 14.45
CA THR A 5 -18.38 -4.67 13.41
C THR A 5 -16.91 -5.04 13.20
N ALA A 6 -16.65 -5.81 12.14
CA ALA A 6 -15.30 -6.21 11.78
C ALA A 6 -14.46 -4.95 11.47
N PRO A 7 -13.14 -4.97 11.73
CA PRO A 7 -12.28 -3.84 11.39
C PRO A 7 -12.35 -3.57 9.88
N THR A 8 -12.61 -2.31 9.52
CA THR A 8 -12.68 -1.90 8.11
C THR A 8 -11.27 -1.81 7.55
N LEU A 9 -10.92 -2.72 6.63
CA LEU A 9 -9.63 -2.66 5.92
C LEU A 9 -9.80 -2.02 4.56
N THR A 10 -8.81 -1.25 4.11
CA THR A 10 -8.76 -0.74 2.74
C THR A 10 -7.50 -1.22 2.05
N LEU A 11 -7.69 -1.98 0.97
CA LEU A 11 -6.65 -2.48 0.11
C LEU A 11 -6.47 -1.53 -1.08
N TYR A 12 -5.28 -0.95 -1.18
CA TYR A 12 -4.88 -0.14 -2.31
C TYR A 12 -3.94 -0.91 -3.24
N GLY A 13 -4.17 -0.78 -4.55
CA GLY A 13 -3.32 -1.42 -5.54
C GLY A 13 -3.80 -1.19 -6.96
N ILE A 14 -3.43 -2.09 -7.88
CA ILE A 14 -3.88 -2.09 -9.27
C ILE A 14 -4.39 -3.48 -9.65
N LYS A 15 -5.49 -3.55 -10.42
CA LYS A 15 -6.12 -4.84 -10.77
C LYS A 15 -5.23 -5.79 -11.58
N THR A 16 -4.24 -5.24 -12.28
CA THR A 16 -3.34 -5.97 -13.18
C THR A 16 -2.12 -6.55 -12.46
N CYS A 17 -1.96 -6.32 -11.16
CA CYS A 17 -0.87 -6.90 -10.37
C CYS A 17 -1.30 -8.22 -9.74
N ASP A 18 -0.56 -9.30 -10.01
CA ASP A 18 -0.84 -10.63 -9.45
C ASP A 18 -0.82 -10.65 -7.92
N THR A 19 0.08 -9.87 -7.31
CA THR A 19 0.16 -9.75 -5.85
C THR A 19 -1.11 -9.14 -5.25
N VAL A 20 -1.71 -8.14 -5.91
CA VAL A 20 -2.97 -7.52 -5.48
C VAL A 20 -4.13 -8.51 -5.61
N ARG A 21 -4.15 -9.33 -6.67
CA ARG A 21 -5.16 -10.40 -6.83
C ARG A 21 -5.07 -11.43 -5.71
N LYS A 22 -3.84 -11.87 -5.37
CA LYS A 22 -3.60 -12.79 -4.25
C LYS A 22 -4.04 -12.18 -2.91
N ALA A 23 -3.67 -10.93 -2.67
CA ALA A 23 -4.10 -10.17 -1.49
C ALA A 23 -5.62 -10.09 -1.35
N ARG A 24 -6.35 -9.74 -2.42
CA ARG A 24 -7.81 -9.71 -2.41
C ARG A 24 -8.43 -11.05 -2.08
N LYS A 25 -7.91 -12.12 -2.70
CA LYS A 25 -8.37 -13.49 -2.44
C LYS A 25 -8.15 -13.86 -0.97
N PHE A 26 -6.96 -13.55 -0.44
CA PHE A 26 -6.63 -13.81 0.96
C PHE A 26 -7.55 -13.06 1.92
N LEU A 27 -7.83 -11.77 1.69
CA LEU A 27 -8.77 -11.00 2.52
C LEU A 27 -10.19 -11.59 2.50
N ALA A 28 -10.62 -12.12 1.36
CA ALA A 28 -11.92 -12.76 1.24
C ALA A 28 -12.03 -14.09 2.03
N GLU A 29 -10.92 -14.65 2.50
CA GLU A 29 -10.92 -15.82 3.40
C GLU A 29 -11.22 -15.44 4.85
N PHE A 30 -11.17 -14.14 5.19
CA PHE A 30 -11.48 -13.63 6.52
C PHE A 30 -12.87 -12.96 6.53
N PRO A 31 -13.63 -13.08 7.64
CA PRO A 31 -14.93 -12.42 7.79
C PRO A 31 -14.77 -10.93 8.15
N ILE A 32 -14.14 -10.17 7.26
CA ILE A 32 -13.86 -8.73 7.42
C ILE A 32 -14.35 -7.94 6.20
N ASP A 33 -14.73 -6.70 6.42
CA ASP A 33 -15.05 -5.78 5.33
C ASP A 33 -13.76 -5.13 4.81
N ALA A 34 -13.37 -5.53 3.59
CA ALA A 34 -12.18 -5.01 2.92
C ALA A 34 -12.57 -4.20 1.67
N ALA A 35 -12.45 -2.88 1.73
CA ALA A 35 -12.58 -2.00 0.59
C ALA A 35 -11.39 -2.17 -0.37
N TYR A 36 -11.62 -2.03 -1.67
CA TYR A 36 -10.57 -2.08 -2.68
C TYR A 36 -10.52 -0.77 -3.46
N HIS A 37 -9.34 -0.15 -3.51
CA HIS A 37 -9.08 1.08 -4.24
C HIS A 37 -8.03 0.84 -5.34
N ASP A 38 -8.39 1.19 -6.57
CA ASP A 38 -7.52 0.99 -7.74
C ASP A 38 -6.81 2.30 -8.11
N PHE A 39 -5.53 2.41 -7.80
CA PHE A 39 -4.72 3.61 -8.09
C PHE A 39 -4.70 4.00 -9.58
N ARG A 40 -4.94 3.05 -10.49
CA ARG A 40 -4.93 3.33 -11.92
C ARG A 40 -6.26 3.87 -12.42
N GLN A 41 -7.37 3.46 -11.79
CA GLN A 41 -8.72 3.89 -12.21
C GLN A 41 -9.19 5.11 -11.41
N GLN A 42 -8.89 5.14 -10.12
CA GLN A 42 -9.31 6.20 -9.20
C GLN A 42 -8.23 7.27 -9.01
N GLY A 43 -7.02 7.01 -9.52
CA GLY A 43 -5.87 7.88 -9.33
C GLY A 43 -5.17 7.63 -8.00
N LEU A 44 -4.02 8.27 -7.82
CA LEU A 44 -3.33 8.31 -6.54
C LEU A 44 -3.71 9.63 -5.87
N ASP A 45 -4.47 9.55 -4.78
CA ASP A 45 -4.78 10.73 -3.98
C ASP A 45 -3.51 11.23 -3.28
N GLU A 46 -3.21 12.51 -3.47
CA GLU A 46 -2.07 13.19 -2.85
C GLU A 46 -2.11 13.12 -1.31
N THR A 47 -3.30 13.28 -0.74
CA THR A 47 -3.53 13.22 0.70
C THR A 47 -3.23 11.82 1.24
N LEU A 48 -3.68 10.80 0.51
CA LEU A 48 -3.39 9.41 0.86
C LEU A 48 -1.88 9.14 0.76
N LEU A 49 -1.23 9.61 -0.30
CA LEU A 49 0.21 9.45 -0.46
C LEU A 49 0.97 10.05 0.73
N ASP A 50 0.57 11.24 1.18
CA ASP A 50 1.17 11.91 2.33
C ASP A 50 0.95 11.09 3.62
N GLN A 51 -0.25 10.54 3.84
CA GLN A 51 -0.52 9.64 4.96
C GLN A 51 0.33 8.37 4.92
N LEU A 52 0.46 7.75 3.74
CA LEU A 52 1.28 6.56 3.56
C LEU A 52 2.75 6.88 3.85
N ILE A 53 3.26 8.01 3.36
CA ILE A 53 4.65 8.43 3.59
C ILE A 53 4.90 8.67 5.08
N GLN A 54 3.96 9.30 5.79
CA GLN A 54 4.07 9.54 7.23
C GLN A 54 3.97 8.25 8.05
N GLY A 55 3.06 7.33 7.69
CA GLY A 55 2.83 6.10 8.45
C GLY A 55 3.89 5.01 8.20
N LEU A 56 4.26 4.78 6.94
CA LEU A 56 5.18 3.70 6.54
C LEU A 56 6.62 4.19 6.30
N GLY A 57 6.78 5.46 5.99
CA GLY A 57 8.04 6.01 5.49
C GLY A 57 8.27 5.73 4.00
N VAL A 58 8.95 6.67 3.34
CA VAL A 58 9.29 6.58 1.91
C VAL A 58 10.03 5.30 1.54
N LYS A 59 10.96 4.83 2.39
CA LYS A 59 11.77 3.63 2.11
C LYS A 59 10.94 2.35 2.01
N ALA A 60 9.87 2.24 2.80
CA ALA A 60 9.00 1.07 2.77
C ALA A 60 8.08 1.08 1.53
N LEU A 61 7.65 2.28 1.13
CA LEU A 61 6.82 2.51 -0.04
C LEU A 61 7.57 2.40 -1.37
N LEU A 62 8.86 2.73 -1.41
CA LEU A 62 9.65 2.64 -2.64
C LEU A 62 9.99 1.19 -2.98
N ASN A 63 9.58 0.74 -4.17
CA ASN A 63 9.98 -0.55 -4.69
C ASN A 63 11.39 -0.48 -5.29
N THR A 64 12.41 -0.49 -4.43
CA THR A 64 13.83 -0.45 -4.83
C THR A 64 14.26 -1.64 -5.69
N ARG A 65 13.48 -2.72 -5.73
CA ARG A 65 13.72 -3.91 -6.56
C ARG A 65 12.99 -3.85 -7.91
N GLY A 66 12.12 -2.87 -8.14
CA GLY A 66 11.34 -2.71 -9.35
C GLY A 66 12.15 -2.21 -10.54
N THR A 67 11.67 -2.46 -11.76
CA THR A 67 12.27 -1.92 -12.99
C THR A 67 12.18 -0.40 -13.04
N THR A 68 11.03 0.17 -12.65
CA THR A 68 10.83 1.63 -12.57
C THR A 68 11.88 2.31 -11.70
N TRP A 69 12.18 1.77 -10.51
CA TRP A 69 13.23 2.31 -9.65
C TRP A 69 14.61 2.24 -10.31
N ARG A 70 14.93 1.13 -10.99
CA ARG A 70 16.21 1.01 -11.73
C ARG A 70 16.32 2.02 -12.86
N SER A 71 15.20 2.36 -13.51
CA SER A 71 15.13 3.36 -14.58
C SER A 71 15.27 4.80 -14.10
N LEU A 72 15.12 5.08 -12.79
CA LEU A 72 15.34 6.42 -12.24
C LEU A 72 16.82 6.80 -12.30
N SER A 73 17.11 8.10 -12.44
CA SER A 73 18.46 8.63 -12.34
C SER A 73 19.01 8.48 -10.91
N ASP A 74 20.34 8.50 -10.76
CA ASP A 74 20.95 8.45 -9.43
C ASP A 74 20.57 9.65 -8.56
N GLU A 75 20.36 10.83 -9.16
CA GLU A 75 19.86 12.03 -8.48
C GLU A 75 18.45 11.83 -7.91
N GLN A 76 17.54 11.22 -8.68
CA GLN A 76 16.20 10.85 -8.21
C GLN A 76 16.27 9.83 -7.08
N LYS A 77 17.13 8.81 -7.19
CA LYS A 77 17.30 7.80 -6.14
C LYS A 77 17.86 8.40 -4.84
N GLN A 78 18.79 9.33 -4.95
CA GLN A 78 19.38 10.02 -3.81
C GLN A 78 18.37 10.94 -3.12
N SER A 79 17.63 11.72 -3.92
CA SER A 79 16.59 12.63 -3.41
C SER A 79 15.38 11.90 -2.86
N ALA A 80 15.07 10.68 -3.30
CA ALA A 80 13.98 9.85 -2.77
C ALA A 80 14.13 9.47 -1.27
N SER A 81 15.25 9.82 -0.64
CA SER A 81 15.39 9.77 0.82
C SER A 81 14.63 10.90 1.54
N ASP A 82 14.39 12.02 0.86
CA ASP A 82 13.56 13.13 1.32
C ASP A 82 12.07 12.87 1.02
N PRO A 83 11.16 13.06 1.99
CA PRO A 83 9.73 12.86 1.80
C PRO A 83 9.11 13.65 0.64
N ALA A 84 9.48 14.92 0.46
CA ALA A 84 8.89 15.77 -0.57
C ALA A 84 9.36 15.34 -1.97
N ALA A 85 10.65 15.05 -2.12
CA ALA A 85 11.18 14.54 -3.39
C ALA A 85 10.64 13.15 -3.71
N ALA A 86 10.57 12.24 -2.72
CA ALA A 86 9.98 10.92 -2.91
C ALA A 86 8.51 11.01 -3.34
N ARG A 87 7.73 11.92 -2.74
CA ARG A 87 6.35 12.19 -3.13
C ARG A 87 6.25 12.59 -4.59
N GLN A 88 7.08 13.54 -5.05
CA GLN A 88 7.11 13.93 -6.46
C GLN A 88 7.43 12.74 -7.38
N ILE A 89 8.45 11.95 -7.05
CA ILE A 89 8.81 10.74 -7.81
C ILE A 89 7.66 9.74 -7.85
N MET A 90 6.93 9.57 -6.75
CA MET A 90 5.77 8.66 -6.67
C MET A 90 4.57 9.17 -7.47
N LEU A 91 4.37 10.48 -7.56
CA LEU A 91 3.32 11.09 -8.40
C LEU A 91 3.66 11.00 -9.90
N GLU A 92 4.92 11.27 -10.27
CA GLU A 92 5.40 11.14 -11.64
C GLU A 92 5.46 9.68 -12.11
N HIS A 93 5.84 8.79 -11.19
CA HIS A 93 6.00 7.36 -11.45
C HIS A 93 5.26 6.50 -10.42
N PRO A 94 3.92 6.43 -10.45
CA PRO A 94 3.14 5.60 -9.50
C PRO A 94 3.51 4.12 -9.52
N ALA A 95 4.15 3.64 -10.59
CA ALA A 95 4.66 2.29 -10.69
C ALA A 95 5.81 1.98 -9.69
N VAL A 96 6.53 3.00 -9.20
CA VAL A 96 7.59 2.86 -8.20
C VAL A 96 7.04 2.52 -6.81
N ILE A 97 5.77 2.81 -6.56
CA ILE A 97 5.11 2.54 -5.29
C ILE A 97 4.93 1.02 -5.14
N LYS A 98 5.42 0.50 -4.02
CA LYS A 98 5.30 -0.89 -3.61
C LYS A 98 3.84 -1.16 -3.28
N ARG A 99 3.31 -2.21 -3.90
CA ARG A 99 1.90 -2.59 -3.86
C ARG A 99 1.80 -4.10 -3.58
N PRO A 100 0.72 -4.60 -2.97
CA PRO A 100 -0.42 -3.87 -2.40
C PRO A 100 -0.08 -3.04 -1.16
N VAL A 101 -0.92 -2.07 -0.81
CA VAL A 101 -0.89 -1.39 0.48
C VAL A 101 -2.20 -1.70 1.21
N LEU A 102 -2.13 -2.15 2.45
CA LEU A 102 -3.27 -2.47 3.29
C LEU A 102 -3.33 -1.45 4.42
N VAL A 103 -4.45 -0.77 4.56
CA VAL A 103 -4.68 0.25 5.61
C VAL A 103 -5.81 -0.24 6.50
N ARG A 104 -5.63 -0.13 7.81
CA ARG A 104 -6.64 -0.42 8.82
C ARG A 104 -7.23 0.89 9.34
N GLU A 105 -8.47 0.81 9.81
CA GLU A 105 -9.24 1.97 10.29
C GLU A 105 -8.56 2.73 11.46
N ASP A 106 -7.76 2.04 12.26
CA ASP A 106 -6.97 2.64 13.36
C ASP A 106 -5.72 3.40 12.88
N GLY A 107 -5.49 3.44 11.56
CA GLY A 107 -4.35 4.13 10.95
C GLY A 107 -3.11 3.26 10.79
N GLU A 108 -3.12 1.99 11.21
CA GLU A 108 -2.02 1.10 10.90
C GLU A 108 -2.02 0.71 9.42
N MET A 109 -0.82 0.58 8.85
CA MET A 109 -0.62 0.36 7.42
C MET A 109 0.43 -0.72 7.20
N LEU A 110 0.24 -1.50 6.15
CA LEU A 110 1.19 -2.48 5.66
C LEU A 110 1.45 -2.28 4.18
N VAL A 111 2.69 -2.54 3.76
CA VAL A 111 3.09 -2.48 2.36
C VAL A 111 3.69 -3.80 1.89
N GLY A 112 3.22 -4.25 0.72
CA GLY A 112 3.47 -5.57 0.19
C GLY A 112 2.45 -6.60 0.68
N PHE A 113 2.56 -7.80 0.11
CA PHE A 113 1.72 -8.93 0.48
C PHE A 113 2.59 -10.03 1.06
N ASP A 114 2.31 -10.37 2.31
CA ASP A 114 2.88 -11.52 3.00
C ASP A 114 1.78 -12.11 3.88
N THR A 115 1.48 -13.40 3.69
CA THR A 115 0.33 -14.04 4.35
C THR A 115 0.52 -14.14 5.86
N ALA A 116 1.75 -14.32 6.35
CA ALA A 116 2.02 -14.41 7.79
C ALA A 116 1.85 -13.03 8.46
N VAL A 117 2.39 -11.98 7.83
CA VAL A 117 2.23 -10.60 8.31
C VAL A 117 0.76 -10.18 8.25
N TRP A 118 0.06 -10.46 7.15
CA TRP A 118 -1.34 -10.08 6.99
C TRP A 118 -2.26 -10.82 7.95
N SER A 119 -2.07 -12.12 8.15
CA SER A 119 -2.85 -12.87 9.14
C SER A 119 -2.68 -12.27 10.54
N SER A 120 -1.44 -11.95 10.92
CA SER A 120 -1.14 -11.33 12.21
C SER A 120 -1.75 -9.94 12.31
N PHE A 121 -1.77 -9.17 11.22
CA PHE A 121 -2.34 -7.83 11.17
C PHE A 121 -3.86 -7.81 11.26
N ILE A 122 -4.52 -8.75 10.59
CA ILE A 122 -5.98 -8.91 10.62
C ILE A 122 -6.44 -9.41 11.99
N GLN A 123 -5.70 -10.36 12.58
CA GLN A 123 -6.01 -10.94 13.89
C GLN A 123 -5.54 -10.08 15.08
N GLY A 124 -4.54 -9.22 14.87
CA GLY A 124 -3.86 -8.44 15.89
C GLY A 124 -4.50 -7.09 16.21
N GLY A 125 -5.76 -6.87 15.81
CA GLY A 125 -6.53 -5.71 16.26
C GLY A 125 -6.76 -5.80 17.77
N ARG A 126 -6.01 -5.01 18.54
CA ARG A 126 -6.06 -4.98 19.99
C ARG A 126 -7.19 -4.07 20.49
#